data_AF-A0A0S9QSR5-F1
#
_entry.id   AF-A0A0S9QSR5-F1
#
_cell.length_a   1.000
_cell.length_b   1.000
_cell.length_c   1.000
_cell.angle_alpha   90.00
_cell.angle_beta   90.00
_cell.angle_gamma   90.00
#
_symmetry.space_group_name_H-M   'P 1'
#
loop_
_entity.id
_entity.type
_entity.pdbx_description
1 polymer ?
#
loop_
_entity_poly.entity_id
_entity_poly.type
_entity_poly.pdbx_seq_one_letter_code
_entity_poly.pdbx_strand_id
1 'polypeptide(L)'
;MRTLTLALLLGALTLAPCFAPSFAPSFALAPSPAAAQDLIVPQHPGSNGLQSEEPGPSGRGLERPGVPVPPDAPLPRQTPRPTLLIHGHYCGPGNDGMEVTPIDALDAACRKHDACTPDGGLPSCGCNRALKRDAGRVAASPREPQDLRALAGVVAGASDLMLCTDDVAGLGH
;
A
#
# COMPACT_ATOMS: atom_id res chain seq x y z
N MET A 1 3.11 73.25 41.52
CA MET A 1 2.23 74.24 40.86
C MET A 1 2.79 74.54 39.49
N ARG A 2 1.92 74.53 38.45
CA ARG A 2 2.20 74.68 37.00
C ARG A 2 2.77 73.42 36.33
N THR A 3 2.28 72.90 35.20
CA THR A 3 1.13 73.18 34.32
C THR A 3 1.08 72.04 33.29
N LEU A 4 -0.13 71.49 33.07
CA LEU A 4 -0.72 71.04 31.81
C LEU A 4 -0.07 69.94 30.94
N THR A 5 -0.71 68.76 30.99
CA THR A 5 -1.38 68.07 29.87
C THR A 5 -0.62 67.90 28.55
N LEU A 6 0.11 66.79 28.43
CA LEU A 6 0.55 66.24 27.15
C LEU A 6 -0.47 65.17 26.71
N ALA A 7 -1.57 65.62 26.11
CA ALA A 7 -2.54 64.78 25.44
C ALA A 7 -2.60 65.22 23.98
N LEU A 8 -2.00 64.45 23.08
CA LEU A 8 -2.35 64.33 21.65
C LEU A 8 -1.21 63.60 20.93
N LEU A 9 -1.28 62.27 20.91
CA LEU A 9 -0.76 61.44 19.82
C LEU A 9 -1.68 60.21 19.77
N LEU A 10 -2.93 60.47 19.38
CA LEU A 10 -3.81 59.48 18.77
C LEU A 10 -3.16 59.05 17.45
N GLY A 11 -2.42 57.95 17.48
CA GLY A 11 -1.97 57.22 16.28
C GLY A 11 -2.82 55.98 16.13
N ALA A 12 -3.73 56.03 15.17
CA ALA A 12 -4.84 55.12 14.99
C ALA A 12 -4.46 53.64 14.86
N LEU A 13 -5.24 52.85 15.60
CA LEU A 13 -5.48 51.43 15.46
C LEU A 13 -6.08 51.16 14.07
N THR A 14 -5.27 50.86 13.06
CA THR A 14 -5.79 50.35 11.79
C THR A 14 -6.02 48.85 11.91
N LEU A 15 -7.25 48.51 12.27
CA LEU A 15 -7.88 47.24 11.91
C LEU A 15 -7.65 47.01 10.41
N ALA A 16 -7.04 45.89 10.04
CA ALA A 16 -7.12 45.37 8.69
C ALA A 16 -8.40 44.52 8.58
N PRO A 17 -9.44 44.95 7.85
CA PRO A 17 -10.56 44.10 7.52
C PRO A 17 -10.21 43.20 6.33
N CYS A 18 -10.67 41.95 6.44
CA CYS A 18 -11.30 41.17 5.37
C CYS A 18 -10.72 41.33 3.96
N PHE A 19 -9.79 40.44 3.57
CA PHE A 19 -9.66 40.05 2.17
C PHE A 19 -9.83 38.53 2.06
N ALA A 20 -11.09 38.12 2.01
CA ALA A 20 -11.49 36.81 1.52
C ALA A 20 -11.52 36.86 -0.01
N PRO A 21 -10.74 36.05 -0.73
CA PRO A 21 -11.04 35.80 -2.13
C PRO A 21 -12.25 34.85 -2.20
N SER A 22 -13.40 35.44 -2.55
CA SER A 22 -14.51 34.72 -3.17
C SER A 22 -14.02 34.17 -4.51
N PHE A 23 -13.72 32.89 -4.57
CA PHE A 23 -13.75 32.15 -5.83
C PHE A 23 -14.79 31.05 -5.69
N ALA A 24 -15.93 31.31 -6.31
CA ALA A 24 -17.00 30.34 -6.48
C ALA A 24 -16.50 29.11 -7.25
N PRO A 25 -17.06 27.91 -6.98
CA PRO A 25 -16.73 26.70 -7.70
C PRO A 25 -17.35 26.73 -9.10
N SER A 26 -16.52 26.70 -10.13
CA SER A 26 -16.97 26.26 -11.45
C SER A 26 -17.27 24.77 -11.38
N PHE A 27 -18.55 24.43 -11.25
CA PHE A 27 -19.07 23.13 -11.64
C PHE A 27 -18.79 22.94 -13.14
N ALA A 28 -17.68 22.29 -13.46
CA ALA A 28 -17.42 21.72 -14.77
C ALA A 28 -17.61 20.21 -14.67
N LEU A 29 -18.79 19.79 -15.12
CA LEU A 29 -19.13 18.53 -15.77
C LEU A 29 -17.99 17.49 -15.85
N ALA A 30 -18.14 16.41 -15.08
CA ALA A 30 -17.35 15.20 -15.27
C ALA A 30 -17.75 14.52 -16.60
N PRO A 31 -16.80 14.16 -17.47
CA PRO A 31 -17.02 13.09 -18.43
C PRO A 31 -16.75 11.73 -17.76
N SER A 32 -17.76 10.86 -17.77
CA SER A 32 -17.58 9.41 -17.58
C SER A 32 -16.62 8.86 -18.65
N PRO A 33 -15.66 7.99 -18.27
CA PRO A 33 -15.16 6.98 -19.17
C PRO A 33 -15.77 5.62 -18.82
N ALA A 34 -16.88 5.31 -19.50
CA ALA A 34 -17.15 3.93 -19.87
C ALA A 34 -16.11 3.54 -20.93
N ALA A 35 -15.10 2.78 -20.53
CA ALA A 35 -14.32 1.90 -21.41
C ALA A 35 -13.36 1.08 -20.54
N ALA A 36 -13.83 -0.13 -20.20
CA ALA A 36 -12.91 -1.25 -20.06
C ALA A 36 -12.08 -1.31 -21.34
N GLN A 37 -10.75 -1.31 -21.21
CA GLN A 37 -9.87 -1.69 -22.29
C GLN A 37 -8.97 -2.79 -21.76
N ASP A 38 -9.23 -3.96 -22.30
CA ASP A 38 -8.41 -5.15 -22.30
C ASP A 38 -6.92 -4.81 -22.43
N LEU A 39 -6.21 -4.87 -21.31
CA LEU A 39 -4.78 -5.15 -21.34
C LEU A 39 -4.63 -6.66 -21.32
N ILE A 40 -4.68 -7.21 -22.53
CA ILE A 40 -4.10 -8.49 -22.92
C ILE A 40 -2.67 -8.55 -22.37
N VAL A 41 -2.47 -9.39 -21.36
CA VAL A 41 -1.15 -9.86 -20.95
C VAL A 41 -0.73 -10.91 -21.98
N PRO A 42 0.41 -10.77 -22.68
CA PRO A 42 0.90 -11.82 -23.54
C PRO A 42 1.36 -13.00 -22.68
N GLN A 43 0.70 -14.15 -22.86
CA GLN A 43 1.20 -15.43 -22.36
C GLN A 43 2.47 -15.79 -23.14
N HIS A 44 3.61 -15.86 -22.45
CA HIS A 44 4.84 -16.42 -23.04
C HIS A 44 4.74 -17.96 -23.13
N PRO A 45 5.09 -18.57 -24.27
CA PRO A 45 5.10 -20.02 -24.43
C PRO A 45 6.29 -20.64 -23.71
N GLY A 46 6.06 -21.84 -23.17
CA GLY A 46 7.02 -22.60 -22.39
C GLY A 46 8.30 -22.94 -23.15
N SER A 47 9.40 -22.90 -22.41
CA SER A 47 10.69 -23.44 -22.82
C SER A 47 11.02 -24.65 -21.93
N ASN A 48 10.78 -25.84 -22.48
CA ASN A 48 11.51 -27.05 -22.09
C ASN A 48 12.98 -26.86 -22.47
N GLY A 49 13.89 -27.00 -21.51
CA GLY A 49 15.32 -26.79 -21.71
C GLY A 49 16.15 -27.53 -20.67
N LEU A 50 16.51 -28.75 -21.03
CA LEU A 50 17.64 -29.59 -20.60
C LEU A 50 18.62 -29.05 -19.55
N GLN A 51 18.68 -29.80 -18.44
CA GLN A 51 19.84 -30.24 -17.65
C GLN A 51 21.23 -29.67 -18.01
N SER A 52 21.90 -29.14 -17.00
CA SER A 52 23.35 -29.26 -16.83
C SER A 52 23.64 -29.31 -15.33
N GLU A 53 23.85 -30.53 -14.83
CA GLU A 53 24.33 -30.81 -13.47
C GLU A 53 25.86 -30.72 -13.48
N GLU A 54 26.45 -29.95 -12.57
CA GLU A 54 27.88 -30.05 -12.24
C GLU A 54 28.04 -30.04 -10.69
N PRO A 55 29.05 -30.73 -10.13
CA PRO A 55 28.97 -31.27 -8.77
C PRO A 55 29.88 -30.60 -7.73
N GLY A 56 29.42 -30.58 -6.47
CA GLY A 56 30.27 -30.57 -5.25
C GLY A 56 29.85 -29.61 -4.12
N PRO A 57 30.43 -29.70 -2.91
CA PRO A 57 30.83 -30.89 -2.15
C PRO A 57 30.11 -31.00 -0.78
N SER A 58 30.24 -32.18 -0.18
CA SER A 58 29.61 -32.62 1.08
C SER A 58 29.77 -31.67 2.27
N GLY A 59 28.65 -31.12 2.74
CA GLY A 59 28.48 -30.65 4.12
C GLY A 59 27.77 -31.72 4.95
N ARG A 60 28.48 -32.31 5.92
CA ARG A 60 27.87 -33.25 6.89
C ARG A 60 27.02 -32.45 7.89
N GLY A 61 25.71 -32.48 7.72
CA GLY A 61 24.73 -31.99 8.69
C GLY A 61 23.75 -33.12 9.03
N LEU A 62 23.52 -33.36 10.32
CA LEU A 62 22.71 -34.45 10.87
C LEU A 62 21.44 -34.75 10.05
N GLU A 63 21.48 -35.83 9.26
CA GLU A 63 20.31 -36.35 8.56
C GLU A 63 19.34 -36.98 9.58
N ARG A 64 18.17 -36.35 9.74
CA ARG A 64 16.95 -37.09 10.15
C ARG A 64 16.74 -38.23 9.14
N PRO A 65 16.30 -39.43 9.54
CA PRO A 65 15.97 -40.49 8.60
C PRO A 65 15.02 -39.95 7.52
N GLY A 66 15.53 -39.84 6.30
CA GLY A 66 14.79 -39.35 5.15
C GLY A 66 13.73 -40.37 4.78
N VAL A 67 12.46 -39.96 4.86
CA VAL A 67 11.40 -40.68 4.15
C VAL A 67 11.69 -40.48 2.67
N PRO A 68 11.82 -41.55 1.85
CA PRO A 68 12.03 -41.41 0.42
C PRO A 68 10.81 -40.68 -0.18
N VAL A 69 11.03 -39.44 -0.61
CA VAL A 69 10.06 -38.67 -1.38
C VAL A 69 10.16 -39.16 -2.83
N PRO A 70 9.06 -39.65 -3.44
CA PRO A 70 9.11 -40.07 -4.83
C PRO A 70 9.52 -38.90 -5.73
N PRO A 71 10.28 -39.15 -6.82
CA PRO A 71 10.80 -38.10 -7.70
C PRO A 71 9.70 -37.25 -8.37
N ASP A 72 8.46 -37.76 -8.38
CA ASP A 72 7.28 -37.09 -8.92
C ASP A 72 6.30 -36.63 -7.82
N ALA A 73 6.74 -36.57 -6.55
CA ALA A 73 5.91 -36.02 -5.50
C ALA A 73 5.56 -34.56 -5.85
N PRO A 74 4.28 -34.19 -5.89
CA PRO A 74 3.90 -32.79 -6.00
C PRO A 74 4.62 -32.01 -4.90
N LEU A 75 5.30 -30.92 -5.28
CA LEU A 75 5.86 -29.98 -4.30
C LEU A 75 4.80 -29.70 -3.23
N PRO A 76 5.17 -29.63 -1.95
CA PRO A 76 4.20 -29.40 -0.88
C PRO A 76 3.36 -28.19 -1.27
N ARG A 77 2.03 -28.40 -1.44
CA ARG A 77 1.09 -27.30 -1.64
C ARG A 77 1.36 -26.31 -0.53
N GLN A 78 1.71 -25.08 -0.90
CA GLN A 78 1.86 -23.97 0.02
C GLN A 78 0.64 -24.02 0.94
N THR A 79 0.86 -24.28 2.22
CA THR A 79 -0.22 -24.25 3.21
C THR A 79 -0.89 -22.87 3.09
N PRO A 80 -2.23 -22.79 3.03
CA PRO A 80 -2.91 -21.51 2.98
C PRO A 80 -2.35 -20.61 4.09
N ARG A 81 -1.81 -19.45 3.72
CA ARG A 81 -1.33 -18.48 4.71
C ARG A 81 -2.53 -18.08 5.57
N PRO A 82 -2.40 -18.04 6.90
CA PRO A 82 -3.49 -17.61 7.76
C PRO A 82 -3.87 -16.16 7.43
N THR A 83 -5.17 -15.94 7.17
CA THR A 83 -5.73 -14.61 6.97
C THR A 83 -5.80 -13.88 8.32
N LEU A 84 -5.09 -12.77 8.44
CA LEU A 84 -4.99 -11.96 9.67
C LEU A 84 -5.30 -10.50 9.34
N LEU A 85 -6.58 -10.18 9.25
CA LEU A 85 -7.04 -8.85 8.86
C LEU A 85 -7.13 -7.93 10.08
N ILE A 86 -6.49 -6.78 9.98
CA ILE A 86 -6.62 -5.69 10.96
C ILE A 86 -7.82 -4.78 10.64
N HIS A 87 -8.31 -4.84 9.40
CA HIS A 87 -9.44 -4.05 8.92
C HIS A 87 -10.01 -4.63 7.63
N GLY A 88 -11.34 -4.57 7.49
CA GLY A 88 -12.04 -4.95 6.26
C GLY A 88 -11.72 -6.37 5.78
N HIS A 89 -11.65 -6.52 4.46
CA HIS A 89 -11.43 -7.80 3.77
C HIS A 89 -10.00 -7.97 3.26
N TYR A 90 -9.20 -6.90 3.26
CA TYR A 90 -7.90 -6.87 2.59
C TYR A 90 -6.75 -6.28 3.41
N CYS A 91 -7.00 -5.55 4.49
CA CYS A 91 -5.89 -4.97 5.24
C CYS A 91 -5.28 -5.99 6.20
N GLY A 92 -4.26 -6.73 5.74
CA GLY A 92 -3.47 -7.65 6.56
C GLY A 92 -2.78 -8.73 5.72
N PRO A 93 -2.08 -9.69 6.34
CA PRO A 93 -1.65 -10.89 5.64
C PRO A 93 -2.85 -11.72 5.17
N GLY A 94 -2.90 -11.99 3.86
CA GLY A 94 -4.03 -12.68 3.22
C GLY A 94 -5.22 -11.75 3.00
N ASN A 95 -6.33 -12.30 2.50
CA ASN A 95 -7.60 -11.59 2.32
C ASN A 95 -8.77 -12.56 2.25
N ASP A 96 -9.98 -12.03 2.21
CA ASP A 96 -11.23 -12.80 2.12
C ASP A 96 -11.60 -13.19 0.66
N GLY A 97 -10.70 -12.98 -0.30
CA GLY A 97 -10.91 -13.25 -1.73
C GLY A 97 -11.08 -11.97 -2.56
N MET A 98 -10.64 -12.01 -3.82
CA MET A 98 -10.62 -10.82 -4.70
C MET A 98 -12.00 -10.43 -5.24
N GLU A 99 -12.99 -11.29 -5.08
CA GLU A 99 -14.39 -11.10 -5.48
C GLU A 99 -15.19 -10.28 -4.45
N VAL A 100 -14.68 -10.14 -3.23
CA VAL A 100 -15.35 -9.42 -2.16
C VAL A 100 -15.25 -7.90 -2.40
N THR A 101 -16.31 -7.16 -2.08
CA THR A 101 -16.28 -5.70 -2.22
C THR A 101 -15.68 -5.07 -0.96
N PRO A 102 -14.68 -4.18 -1.08
CA PRO A 102 -14.12 -3.49 0.07
C PRO A 102 -15.18 -2.68 0.79
N ILE A 103 -15.05 -2.66 2.12
CA ILE A 103 -16.05 -1.99 2.96
C ILE A 103 -15.88 -0.47 3.01
N ASP A 104 -14.69 0.04 2.71
CA ASP A 104 -14.38 1.47 2.65
C ASP A 104 -13.15 1.80 1.78
N ALA A 105 -12.73 3.06 1.80
CA ALA A 105 -11.61 3.56 1.01
C ALA A 105 -10.23 3.02 1.45
N LEU A 106 -10.05 2.70 2.74
CA LEU A 106 -8.80 2.10 3.23
C LEU A 106 -8.72 0.65 2.76
N ASP A 107 -9.81 -0.11 2.93
CA ASP A 107 -9.91 -1.50 2.49
C ASP A 107 -9.73 -1.62 0.97
N ALA A 108 -10.25 -0.65 0.19
CA ALA A 108 -10.00 -0.58 -1.25
C ALA A 108 -8.54 -0.34 -1.62
N ALA A 109 -7.80 0.43 -0.81
CA ALA A 109 -6.36 0.62 -0.99
C ALA A 109 -5.58 -0.67 -0.69
N CYS A 110 -5.97 -1.39 0.38
CA CYS A 110 -5.39 -2.69 0.73
C CYS A 110 -5.65 -3.74 -0.36
N ARG A 111 -6.87 -3.85 -0.89
CA ARG A 111 -7.19 -4.76 -2.02
C ARG A 111 -6.31 -4.53 -3.24
N LYS A 112 -6.03 -3.27 -3.55
CA LYS A 112 -5.16 -2.90 -4.67
C LYS A 112 -3.71 -3.34 -4.43
N HIS A 113 -3.25 -3.29 -3.17
CA HIS A 113 -1.94 -3.81 -2.79
C HIS A 113 -1.88 -5.34 -2.89
N ASP A 114 -2.90 -6.04 -2.42
CA ASP A 114 -3.00 -7.50 -2.55
C ASP A 114 -3.02 -7.96 -4.02
N ALA A 115 -3.72 -7.22 -4.87
CA ALA A 115 -3.74 -7.48 -6.31
C ALA A 115 -2.37 -7.35 -7.00
N CYS A 116 -1.41 -6.63 -6.40
CA CYS A 116 -0.03 -6.62 -6.88
C CYS A 116 0.71 -7.95 -6.67
N THR A 117 0.16 -8.84 -5.84
CA THR A 117 0.84 -10.04 -5.36
C THR A 117 -0.07 -11.27 -5.51
N PRO A 118 -0.54 -11.59 -6.73
CA PRO A 118 -1.56 -12.61 -6.95
C PRO A 118 -1.14 -14.02 -6.49
N ASP A 119 0.17 -14.30 -6.46
CA ASP A 119 0.72 -15.58 -6.02
C ASP A 119 1.00 -15.63 -4.50
N GLY A 120 0.67 -14.58 -3.75
CA GLY A 120 0.92 -14.48 -2.30
C GLY A 120 2.39 -14.33 -1.91
N GLY A 121 3.26 -14.00 -2.87
CA GLY A 121 4.68 -13.71 -2.70
C GLY A 121 4.99 -12.39 -1.98
N LEU A 122 6.17 -11.82 -2.22
CA LEU A 122 6.49 -10.45 -1.77
C LEU A 122 5.97 -9.44 -2.81
N PRO A 123 5.38 -8.31 -2.38
CA PRO A 123 5.05 -7.22 -3.28
C PRO A 123 6.31 -6.56 -3.84
N SER A 124 6.20 -5.86 -4.96
CA SER A 124 7.26 -4.94 -5.40
C SER A 124 7.34 -3.72 -4.48
N CYS A 125 8.48 -3.06 -4.41
CA CYS A 125 8.60 -1.84 -3.61
C CYS A 125 7.71 -0.72 -4.19
N GLY A 126 7.42 -0.77 -5.49
CA GLY A 126 6.44 0.09 -6.14
C GLY A 126 5.03 -0.08 -5.55
N CYS A 127 4.62 -1.32 -5.24
CA CYS A 127 3.34 -1.62 -4.64
C CYS A 127 3.27 -1.16 -3.18
N ASN A 128 4.32 -1.35 -2.39
CA ASN A 128 4.38 -0.79 -1.02
C ASN A 128 4.28 0.74 -1.03
N ARG A 129 5.00 1.41 -1.94
CA ARG A 129 4.86 2.87 -2.13
C ARG A 129 3.47 3.28 -2.58
N ALA A 130 2.79 2.48 -3.41
CA ALA A 130 1.42 2.75 -3.84
C ALA A 130 0.44 2.65 -2.67
N LEU A 131 0.55 1.60 -1.83
CA LEU A 131 -0.25 1.44 -0.62
C LEU A 131 -0.08 2.63 0.32
N LYS A 132 1.18 3.03 0.59
CA LYS A 132 1.47 4.23 1.40
C LYS A 132 0.77 5.48 0.88
N ARG A 133 0.85 5.74 -0.42
CA ARG A 133 0.19 6.92 -1.02
C ARG A 133 -1.33 6.84 -0.91
N ASP A 134 -1.91 5.67 -1.15
CA ASP A 134 -3.36 5.48 -1.19
C ASP A 134 -3.95 5.55 0.22
N ALA A 135 -3.37 4.83 1.20
CA ALA A 135 -3.74 4.93 2.61
C ALA A 135 -3.48 6.33 3.19
N GLY A 136 -2.39 7.00 2.79
CA GLY A 136 -2.11 8.38 3.19
C GLY A 136 -3.20 9.38 2.75
N ARG A 137 -3.82 9.18 1.58
CA ARG A 137 -4.97 10.01 1.15
C ARG A 137 -6.20 9.79 2.03
N VAL A 138 -6.45 8.55 2.45
CA VAL A 138 -7.54 8.23 3.40
C VAL A 138 -7.27 8.90 4.74
N ALA A 139 -6.06 8.79 5.28
CA ALA A 139 -5.66 9.43 6.53
C ALA A 139 -5.85 10.96 6.53
N ALA A 140 -5.57 11.60 5.39
CA ALA A 140 -5.70 13.04 5.21
C ALA A 140 -7.14 13.51 4.92
N SER A 141 -8.07 12.61 4.60
CA SER A 141 -9.42 12.96 4.18
C SER A 141 -10.30 13.38 5.37
N PRO A 142 -10.84 14.61 5.41
CA PRO A 142 -11.76 15.02 6.48
C PRO A 142 -13.15 14.40 6.35
N ARG A 143 -13.42 13.67 5.26
CA ARG A 143 -14.69 12.98 5.03
C ARG A 143 -14.75 11.61 5.73
N GLU A 144 -13.60 11.09 6.14
CA GLU A 144 -13.48 9.78 6.77
C GLU A 144 -13.60 9.88 8.29
N PRO A 145 -14.17 8.86 8.97
CA PRO A 145 -14.18 8.80 10.43
C PRO A 145 -12.78 8.89 11.04
N GLN A 146 -12.66 9.54 12.20
CA GLN A 146 -11.36 9.78 12.85
C GLN A 146 -10.56 8.47 13.06
N ASP A 147 -11.20 7.41 13.51
CA ASP A 147 -10.54 6.12 13.76
C ASP A 147 -10.04 5.49 12.46
N LEU A 148 -10.82 5.58 11.37
CA LEU A 148 -10.41 5.09 10.04
C LEU A 148 -9.22 5.88 9.51
N ARG A 149 -9.19 7.21 9.73
CA ARG A 149 -8.06 8.05 9.36
C ARG A 149 -6.79 7.70 10.14
N ALA A 150 -6.93 7.43 11.44
CA ALA A 150 -5.81 7.03 12.29
C ALA A 150 -5.25 5.67 11.84
N LEU A 151 -6.12 4.70 11.61
CA LEU A 151 -5.75 3.37 11.11
C LEU A 151 -5.08 3.45 9.73
N ALA A 152 -5.62 4.26 8.82
CA ALA A 152 -5.01 4.50 7.52
C ALA A 152 -3.59 5.10 7.64
N GLY A 153 -3.37 5.98 8.63
CA GLY A 153 -2.04 6.50 8.94
C GLY A 153 -1.06 5.41 9.40
N VAL A 154 -1.52 4.47 10.23
CA VAL A 154 -0.73 3.30 10.66
C VAL A 154 -0.40 2.42 9.46
N VAL A 155 -1.37 2.09 8.61
CA VAL A 155 -1.16 1.29 7.38
C VAL A 155 -0.16 1.98 6.45
N ALA A 156 -0.28 3.29 6.26
CA ALA A 156 0.64 4.05 5.41
C ALA A 156 2.08 4.03 5.95
N GLY A 157 2.27 4.15 7.26
CA GLY A 157 3.59 4.07 7.90
C GLY A 157 4.16 2.64 7.89
N ALA A 158 3.33 1.64 8.18
CA ALA A 158 3.75 0.23 8.15
C ALA A 158 4.22 -0.20 6.75
N SER A 159 3.63 0.38 5.69
CA SER A 159 4.02 0.12 4.30
C SER A 159 5.47 0.45 3.99
N ASP A 160 6.11 1.38 4.73
CA ASP A 160 7.54 1.69 4.58
C ASP A 160 8.46 0.61 5.16
N LEU A 161 7.93 -0.24 6.04
CA LEU A 161 8.68 -1.29 6.75
C LEU A 161 8.47 -2.68 6.12
N MET A 162 7.57 -2.80 5.15
CA MET A 162 7.29 -4.05 4.47
C MET A 162 8.43 -4.40 3.51
N LEU A 163 8.90 -5.64 3.58
CA LEU A 163 9.84 -6.17 2.59
C LEU A 163 9.22 -6.16 1.20
N CYS A 164 10.08 -5.98 0.20
CA CYS A 164 9.71 -6.12 -1.19
C CYS A 164 10.75 -6.88 -2.00
N THR A 165 10.38 -7.23 -3.23
CA THR A 165 11.24 -7.98 -4.16
C THR A 165 12.59 -7.30 -4.41
N ASP A 166 12.63 -5.96 -4.46
CA ASP A 166 13.87 -5.24 -4.77
C ASP A 166 14.85 -5.25 -3.58
N ASP A 167 14.33 -5.30 -2.34
CA ASP A 167 15.15 -5.39 -1.12
C ASP A 167 15.88 -6.74 -1.04
N VAL A 168 15.17 -7.83 -1.35
CA VAL A 168 15.73 -9.19 -1.26
C VAL A 168 16.67 -9.50 -2.43
N ALA A 169 16.45 -8.90 -3.61
CA ALA A 169 17.35 -9.02 -4.74
C ALA A 169 18.75 -8.42 -4.46
N GLY A 170 18.83 -7.39 -3.62
CA GLY A 170 20.09 -6.75 -3.23
C GLY A 170 20.91 -7.50 -2.17
N LEU A 171 20.35 -8.50 -1.51
CA LEU A 171 21.02 -9.29 -0.45
C LEU A 171 21.73 -10.55 -0.97
N GLY A 172 21.59 -10.86 -2.25
CA GLY A 172 22.20 -12.03 -2.90
C GLY A 172 23.55 -11.78 -3.57
N HIS A 173 24.19 -10.65 -3.28
CA HIS A 173 25.54 -10.28 -3.76
C HIS A 173 26.46 -10.06 -2.55
#